data_AF-A0AAD7I2F7-F1
#
_entry.id   AF-A0AAD7I2F7-F1
#
_cell.length_a   1.000
_cell.length_b   1.000
_cell.length_c   1.000
_cell.angle_alpha   90.00
_cell.angle_beta   90.00
_cell.angle_gamma   90.00
#
_symmetry.space_group_name_H-M   'P 1'
#
loop_
_entity.id
_entity.type
_entity.pdbx_description
1 polymer ?
#
loop_
_entity_poly.entity_id
_entity_poly.type
_entity_poly.pdbx_seq_one_letter_code
_entity_poly.pdbx_strand_id
1 'polypeptide(L)'
;MVYSAQPAPQGTKGDSKIIVYKRIGQKILPDLYETAPNTLAKRVKGKAEDLLKVYKKHSRKLQVTGGGLQKDVGNEDGNDDSNVHEFLECYIPAEGPDHDTTQTARNLWEEITKDFKYFPMMH
;
A
#
# COMPACT_ATOMS: atom_id res chain seq x y z
N MET A 1 46.88 -26.68 0.98
CA MET A 1 45.73 -25.82 1.29
C MET A 1 44.62 -26.15 0.31
N VAL A 2 43.56 -26.80 0.77
CA VAL A 2 42.40 -27.18 -0.07
C VAL A 2 41.33 -26.13 0.18
N TYR A 3 41.07 -25.27 -0.80
CA TYR A 3 39.99 -24.29 -0.72
C TYR A 3 38.66 -25.02 -0.97
N SER A 4 37.86 -25.19 0.08
CA SER A 4 36.50 -25.68 -0.03
C SER A 4 35.62 -24.57 -0.62
N ALA A 5 34.96 -24.86 -1.74
CA ALA A 5 33.96 -23.96 -2.31
C ALA A 5 32.79 -23.81 -1.32
N GLN A 6 32.47 -22.56 -0.98
CA GLN A 6 31.27 -22.24 -0.20
C GLN A 6 30.02 -22.58 -1.03
N PRO A 7 29.00 -23.26 -0.46
CA PRO A 7 27.77 -23.53 -1.19
C PRO A 7 27.04 -22.22 -1.52
N ALA A 8 26.50 -22.14 -2.73
CA ALA A 8 25.78 -20.97 -3.23
C ALA A 8 24.65 -20.55 -2.27
N PRO A 9 24.38 -19.24 -2.13
CA PRO A 9 23.30 -18.75 -1.27
C PRO A 9 21.97 -19.33 -1.76
N GLN A 10 21.34 -20.13 -0.90
CA GLN A 10 20.00 -20.65 -1.14
C GLN A 10 19.05 -19.47 -1.20
N GLY A 11 18.66 -19.07 -2.41
CA GLY A 11 17.62 -18.08 -2.60
C GLY A 11 16.34 -18.56 -1.94
N THR A 12 15.88 -17.83 -0.92
CA THR A 12 14.57 -18.06 -0.31
C THR A 12 13.51 -17.78 -1.37
N LYS A 13 12.96 -18.83 -1.98
CA LYS A 13 11.78 -18.69 -2.83
C LYS A 13 10.61 -18.28 -1.92
N GLY A 14 10.33 -16.98 -1.87
CA GLY A 14 9.18 -16.45 -1.16
C GLY A 14 7.89 -17.09 -1.68
N ASP A 15 6.93 -17.32 -0.79
CA ASP A 15 5.62 -17.84 -1.17
C ASP A 15 4.99 -16.96 -2.26
N SER A 16 4.33 -17.61 -3.23
CA SER A 16 3.57 -16.87 -4.24
C SER A 16 2.43 -16.06 -3.59
N LYS A 17 2.12 -14.88 -4.14
CA LYS A 17 1.05 -13.99 -3.63
C LYS A 17 -0.28 -14.72 -3.43
N ILE A 18 -0.62 -15.67 -4.30
CA ILE A 18 -1.87 -16.44 -4.20
C ILE A 18 -1.90 -17.37 -3.00
N ILE A 19 -0.76 -17.94 -2.59
CA ILE A 19 -0.65 -18.77 -1.37
C ILE A 19 -0.91 -17.90 -0.14
N VAL A 20 -0.34 -16.69 -0.12
CA VAL A 20 -0.58 -15.72 0.95
C VAL A 20 -2.05 -15.36 1.05
N TYR A 21 -2.72 -15.02 -0.06
CA TYR A 21 -4.15 -14.68 -0.04
C TYR A 21 -5.04 -15.86 0.37
N LYS A 22 -4.66 -17.10 0.06
CA LYS A 22 -5.34 -18.29 0.58
C LYS A 22 -5.24 -18.38 2.10
N ARG A 23 -4.03 -18.22 2.66
CA ARG A 23 -3.83 -18.25 4.12
C ARG A 23 -4.59 -17.13 4.83
N ILE A 24 -4.62 -15.94 4.25
CA ILE A 24 -5.42 -14.82 4.76
C ILE A 24 -6.92 -15.18 4.71
N GLY A 25 -7.41 -15.67 3.57
CA GLY A 25 -8.80 -16.09 3.41
C GLY A 25 -9.22 -17.15 4.44
N GLN A 26 -8.39 -18.17 4.64
CA GLN A 26 -8.62 -19.22 5.63
C GLN A 26 -8.74 -18.67 7.06
N LYS A 27 -7.94 -17.66 7.42
CA LYS A 27 -7.99 -17.04 8.76
C LYS A 27 -9.21 -16.14 8.97
N ILE A 28 -9.63 -15.41 7.94
CA ILE A 28 -10.71 -14.43 8.07
C ILE A 28 -12.09 -15.10 7.92
N LEU A 29 -12.23 -16.08 7.02
CA LEU A 29 -13.49 -16.75 6.71
C LEU A 29 -13.25 -18.26 6.53
N PRO A 30 -13.00 -19.01 7.63
CA PRO A 30 -12.67 -20.43 7.56
C PRO A 30 -13.79 -21.25 6.90
N ASP A 31 -15.06 -21.02 7.26
CA ASP A 31 -16.20 -21.78 6.74
C ASP A 31 -16.36 -21.66 5.21
N LEU A 32 -16.16 -20.44 4.68
CA LEU A 32 -16.19 -20.21 3.23
C LEU A 32 -14.93 -20.73 2.53
N TYR A 33 -13.81 -20.79 3.24
CA TYR A 33 -12.57 -21.35 2.71
C TYR A 33 -12.68 -22.86 2.48
N GLU A 34 -13.38 -23.60 3.35
CA GLU A 34 -13.63 -25.03 3.18
C GLU A 34 -14.41 -25.33 1.90
N THR A 35 -15.36 -24.46 1.55
CA THR A 35 -16.23 -24.66 0.39
C THR A 35 -15.63 -24.10 -0.91
N ALA A 36 -14.97 -22.95 -0.87
CA ALA A 36 -14.51 -22.25 -2.08
C ALA A 36 -13.17 -21.50 -1.90
N PRO A 37 -12.06 -22.22 -1.66
CA PRO A 37 -10.78 -21.61 -1.27
C PRO A 37 -10.17 -20.70 -2.36
N ASN A 38 -10.26 -21.10 -3.63
CA ASN A 38 -9.72 -20.31 -4.75
C ASN A 38 -10.55 -19.04 -5.00
N THR A 39 -11.87 -19.12 -4.89
CA THR A 39 -12.77 -17.97 -5.05
C THR A 39 -12.56 -16.98 -3.91
N LEU A 40 -12.44 -17.48 -2.68
CA LEU A 40 -12.15 -16.64 -1.52
C LEU A 40 -10.79 -15.94 -1.65
N ALA A 41 -9.74 -16.65 -2.07
CA ALA A 41 -8.43 -16.03 -2.29
C ALA A 41 -8.46 -14.93 -3.37
N LYS A 42 -9.21 -15.11 -4.46
CA LYS A 42 -9.41 -14.05 -5.48
C LYS A 42 -10.14 -12.84 -4.91
N ARG A 43 -11.16 -13.05 -4.08
CA ARG A 43 -11.90 -11.97 -3.41
C ARG A 43 -11.03 -11.21 -2.42
N VAL A 44 -10.24 -11.91 -1.62
CA VAL A 44 -9.26 -11.31 -0.69
C VAL A 44 -8.24 -10.48 -1.47
N LYS A 45 -7.70 -11.02 -2.56
CA LYS A 45 -6.80 -10.29 -3.45
C LYS A 45 -7.44 -8.99 -3.96
N GLY A 46 -8.63 -9.08 -4.55
CA GLY A 46 -9.33 -7.90 -5.10
C GLY A 46 -9.57 -6.84 -4.02
N LYS A 47 -10.01 -7.26 -2.82
CA LYS A 47 -10.23 -6.32 -1.72
C LYS A 47 -8.94 -5.66 -1.24
N ALA A 48 -7.83 -6.39 -1.18
CA ALA A 48 -6.53 -5.83 -0.81
C ALA A 48 -6.03 -4.81 -1.86
N GLU A 49 -6.20 -5.12 -3.15
CA GLU A 49 -5.84 -4.23 -4.25
C GLU A 49 -6.71 -2.97 -4.28
N ASP A 50 -8.01 -3.09 -4.03
CA ASP A 50 -8.93 -1.96 -3.91
C ASP A 50 -8.55 -1.03 -2.76
N LEU A 51 -8.25 -1.58 -1.58
CA LEU A 51 -7.79 -0.81 -0.42
C LEU A 51 -6.48 -0.08 -0.72
N LEU A 52 -5.52 -0.77 -1.34
CA LEU A 52 -4.24 -0.17 -1.74
C LEU A 52 -4.45 0.95 -2.77
N LYS A 53 -5.38 0.79 -3.71
CA LYS A 53 -5.68 1.81 -4.72
C LYS A 53 -6.27 3.07 -4.08
N VAL A 54 -7.23 2.91 -3.17
CA VAL A 54 -7.84 4.03 -2.42
C VAL A 54 -6.78 4.74 -1.58
N TYR A 55 -5.96 3.98 -0.84
CA TYR A 55 -4.85 4.54 -0.07
C TYR A 55 -3.90 5.37 -0.94
N LYS A 56 -3.40 4.81 -2.05
CA LYS A 56 -2.48 5.52 -2.96
C LYS A 56 -3.09 6.81 -3.51
N LYS A 57 -4.39 6.81 -3.81
CA LYS A 57 -5.10 8.02 -4.26
C LYS A 57 -5.05 9.12 -3.19
N HIS A 58 -5.38 8.78 -1.94
CA HIS A 58 -5.39 9.75 -0.84
C HIS A 58 -3.97 10.18 -0.42
N SER A 59 -3.00 9.26 -0.41
CA SER A 59 -1.60 9.56 -0.13
C SER A 59 -1.02 10.57 -1.13
N ARG A 60 -1.29 10.41 -2.44
CA ARG A 60 -0.91 11.43 -3.45
C ARG A 60 -1.56 12.78 -3.20
N LYS A 61 -2.82 12.83 -2.73
CA LYS A 61 -3.52 14.08 -2.39
C LYS A 61 -2.78 14.85 -1.29
N LEU A 62 -2.19 14.15 -0.31
CA LEU A 62 -1.37 14.76 0.74
C LEU A 62 -0.01 15.25 0.21
N GLN A 63 0.59 14.54 -0.75
CA GLN A 63 1.92 14.88 -1.27
C GLN A 63 1.94 16.14 -2.14
N VAL A 64 0.87 16.39 -2.90
CA VAL A 64 0.88 17.37 -4.00
C VAL A 64 0.45 18.79 -3.60
N THR A 65 0.17 19.07 -2.32
CA THR A 65 -0.36 20.38 -1.92
C THR A 65 0.71 21.44 -1.65
N GLY A 66 1.43 21.75 -2.73
CA GLY A 66 1.95 23.07 -3.09
C GLY A 66 1.40 23.50 -4.46
N GLY A 67 0.11 23.82 -4.53
CA GLY A 67 -0.49 24.57 -5.66
C GLY A 67 -0.58 23.89 -7.04
N GLY A 68 -0.34 22.59 -7.21
CA GLY A 68 -0.40 21.93 -8.52
C GLY A 68 -1.39 20.77 -8.60
N LEU A 69 -2.61 20.98 -9.11
CA LEU A 69 -3.43 19.85 -9.58
C LEU A 69 -2.69 19.15 -10.74
N GLN A 70 -2.00 18.04 -10.46
CA GLN A 70 -1.54 17.14 -11.53
C GLN A 70 -2.77 16.61 -12.25
N LYS A 71 -2.93 17.09 -13.48
CA LYS A 71 -3.93 16.62 -14.45
C LYS A 71 -3.87 15.12 -14.56
N ASP A 72 -5.05 14.51 -14.43
CA ASP A 72 -5.49 13.24 -14.97
C ASP A 72 -4.46 12.53 -15.87
N VAL A 73 -3.53 11.76 -15.28
CA VAL A 73 -2.81 10.74 -16.04
C VAL A 73 -3.50 9.42 -15.79
N GLY A 74 -4.18 8.99 -16.85
CA GLY A 74 -4.87 7.73 -16.95
C GLY A 74 -3.98 6.58 -16.49
N ASN A 75 -4.66 5.64 -15.88
CA ASN A 75 -4.32 4.23 -15.74
C ASN A 75 -3.23 3.78 -16.73
N GLU A 76 -2.02 3.49 -16.27
CA GLU A 76 -1.15 2.52 -16.91
C GLU A 76 -0.04 2.04 -15.98
N ASP A 77 0.22 0.74 -16.12
CA ASP A 77 1.16 -0.10 -15.41
C ASP A 77 2.59 0.44 -15.65
N GLY A 78 3.05 1.35 -14.80
CA GLY A 78 4.33 2.02 -14.94
C GLY A 78 5.08 2.02 -13.62
N ASN A 79 6.09 1.17 -13.53
CA ASN A 79 7.20 1.28 -12.59
C ASN A 79 7.98 2.57 -12.94
N ASP A 80 7.46 3.72 -12.51
CA ASP A 80 8.12 4.99 -12.67
C ASP A 80 8.68 5.44 -11.32
N ASP A 81 9.90 4.95 -11.07
CA ASP A 81 10.86 5.50 -10.10
C ASP A 81 11.43 6.80 -10.65
N SER A 82 10.55 7.71 -11.08
CA SER A 82 10.93 9.07 -11.40
C SER A 82 10.98 9.82 -10.10
N ASN A 83 12.22 10.08 -9.68
CA ASN A 83 12.69 11.00 -8.68
C ASN A 83 11.97 12.36 -8.74
N VAL A 84 10.73 12.41 -8.25
CA VAL A 84 10.05 13.66 -7.95
C VAL A 84 10.44 14.02 -6.52
N HIS A 85 11.62 14.64 -6.40
CA HIS A 85 11.94 15.49 -5.27
C HIS A 85 11.07 16.77 -5.36
N GLU A 86 9.75 16.62 -5.52
CA GLU A 86 8.79 17.69 -5.23
C GLU A 86 8.88 17.86 -3.73
N PHE A 87 9.28 19.05 -3.30
CA PHE A 87 9.21 19.43 -1.91
C PHE A 87 7.77 19.20 -1.44
N LEU A 88 7.58 18.14 -0.65
CA LEU A 88 6.34 17.83 0.02
C LEU A 88 6.07 18.96 0.99
N GLU A 89 5.35 20.01 0.56
CA GLU A 89 4.99 21.14 1.43
C GLU A 89 4.21 20.66 2.68
N CYS A 90 3.62 19.46 2.62
CA CYS A 90 2.80 18.85 3.65
C CYS A 90 3.16 17.36 3.87
N TYR A 91 4.43 17.03 4.13
CA TYR A 91 4.80 15.68 4.56
C TYR A 91 4.18 15.36 5.94
N ILE A 92 3.42 14.27 6.02
CA ILE A 92 2.90 13.73 7.28
C ILE A 92 3.61 12.40 7.54
N PRO A 93 4.25 12.21 8.71
CA PRO A 93 4.96 10.97 9.04
C PRO A 93 3.97 9.79 9.23
N ALA A 94 4.47 8.55 9.32
CA ALA A 94 3.65 7.34 9.43
C ALA A 94 2.74 7.36 10.67
N GLU A 95 3.17 8.05 11.73
CA GLU A 95 2.43 8.25 12.98
C GLU A 95 1.21 9.19 12.81
N GLY A 96 1.10 9.85 11.65
CA GLY A 96 0.07 10.84 11.36
C GLY A 96 0.50 12.27 11.68
N PRO A 97 -0.42 13.23 11.58
CA PRO A 97 -0.11 14.64 11.78
C PRO A 97 0.31 14.93 13.23
N ASP A 98 1.41 15.65 13.39
CA ASP A 98 1.95 16.10 14.66
C ASP A 98 1.73 17.60 14.88
N HIS A 99 2.31 18.15 15.95
CA HIS A 99 2.21 19.57 16.33
C HIS A 99 2.86 20.53 15.33
N ASP A 100 3.79 20.05 14.49
CA ASP A 100 4.49 20.81 13.46
C ASP A 100 3.81 20.71 12.08
N THR A 101 2.89 19.76 11.92
CA THR A 101 2.11 19.59 10.70
C THR A 101 1.22 20.81 10.42
N THR A 102 1.27 21.35 9.20
CA THR A 102 0.50 22.53 8.81
C THR A 102 -1.01 22.31 8.98
N GLN A 103 -1.75 23.38 9.30
CA GLN A 103 -3.20 23.27 9.50
C GLN A 103 -3.93 22.74 8.24
N THR A 104 -3.43 23.11 7.05
CA THR A 104 -3.94 22.61 5.77
C THR A 104 -3.78 21.10 5.66
N ALA A 105 -2.60 20.57 5.99
CA ALA A 105 -2.34 19.13 5.97
C ALA A 105 -3.20 18.37 6.99
N ARG A 106 -3.41 18.94 8.19
CA ARG A 106 -4.31 18.37 9.21
C ARG A 106 -5.76 18.30 8.73
N ASN A 107 -6.28 19.39 8.17
CA ASN A 107 -7.65 19.42 7.66
C ASN A 107 -7.86 18.36 6.56
N LEU A 108 -6.88 18.22 5.67
CA LEU A 108 -6.91 17.23 4.60
C LEU A 108 -6.81 15.80 5.14
N TRP A 109 -5.95 15.56 6.13
CA TRP A 109 -5.87 14.28 6.83
C TRP A 109 -7.21 13.88 7.46
N GLU A 110 -7.89 14.81 8.12
CA GLU A 110 -9.22 14.57 8.69
C GLU A 110 -10.28 14.27 7.62
N GLU A 111 -10.29 15.00 6.51
CA GLU A 111 -11.18 14.75 5.37
C GLU A 111 -10.97 13.32 4.82
N ILE A 112 -9.71 12.96 4.58
CA ILE A 112 -9.35 11.61 4.10
C ILE A 112 -9.75 10.54 5.11
N THR A 113 -9.53 10.78 6.40
CA THR A 113 -9.88 9.80 7.44
C THR A 113 -11.40 9.60 7.57
N LYS A 114 -12.20 10.65 7.31
CA LYS A 114 -13.66 10.54 7.23
C LYS A 114 -14.10 9.69 6.04
N ASP A 115 -13.49 9.89 4.87
CA ASP A 115 -13.82 9.15 3.64
C ASP A 115 -13.30 7.71 3.66
N PHE A 116 -12.11 7.51 4.23
CA PHE A 116 -11.42 6.23 4.30
C PHE A 116 -10.85 6.01 5.70
N LYS A 117 -11.68 5.46 6.59
CA LYS A 117 -11.32 5.22 8.01
C LYS A 117 -10.07 4.36 8.24
N TYR A 118 -9.64 3.58 7.25
CA TYR A 118 -8.44 2.76 7.34
C TYR A 118 -7.16 3.53 6.96
N PHE A 119 -7.30 4.78 6.51
CA PHE A 119 -6.18 5.61 6.08
C PHE A 119 -5.09 5.73 7.16
N PRO A 120 -5.40 6.08 8.44
CA PRO A 120 -4.36 6.21 9.47
C PRO A 120 -3.63 4.89 9.78
N MET A 121 -4.29 3.75 9.55
CA MET A 121 -3.69 2.43 9.79
C MET A 121 -2.79 1.98 8.62
N MET A 122 -2.92 2.61 7.46
CA MET A 122 -2.22 2.25 6.22
C MET A 122 -1.17 3.29 5.79
N HIS A 123 -1.07 4.42 6.49
CA HIS A 123 -0.17 5.53 6.19
C HIS A 123 1.28 5.21 6.58
#